data_AF-G0U5D7-F1
#
_entry.id   AF-G0U5D7-F1
#
_cell.length_a   1.000
_cell.length_b   1.000
_cell.length_c   1.000
_cell.angle_alpha   90.00
_cell.angle_beta   90.00
_cell.angle_gamma   90.00
#
_symmetry.space_group_name_H-M   'P 1'
#
loop_
_entity.id
_entity.type
_entity.pdbx_description
1 polymer ?
#
loop_
_entity_poly.entity_id
_entity_poly.type
_entity_poly.pdbx_seq_one_letter_code
_entity_poly.pdbx_strand_id
1 'polypeptide(L)'
;MGTKSTRQYDFATRVVLTEEEVRTRTRNVAKRIAEDYRGYGLKRLENPLILVCVLKGSVVFAVELCRFLGDFGIPSRLEFICASSYGQGTVTSGEVEVKFDSARDVEGKHVLLVEDIVDTALTLKKLHDIFKERRPASLRTVVLMNKPDGRRVDFEPEYIVANVPNDFVVGYGLDYDESFREVRDVCALKPCVYEEWGKVIAQRQKNNQKSHL
;
A
#
# COMPACT_ATOMS: atom_id res chain seq x y z
N MET A 1 -11.66 -27.72 4.25
CA MET A 1 -12.76 -26.76 4.49
C MET A 1 -12.35 -25.93 5.70
N GLY A 2 -11.80 -24.74 5.48
CA GLY A 2 -11.40 -23.83 6.55
C GLY A 2 -12.62 -23.09 7.07
N THR A 3 -12.82 -23.10 8.38
CA THR A 3 -13.80 -22.26 9.06
C THR A 3 -13.41 -20.80 8.84
N LYS A 4 -14.25 -20.04 8.10
CA LYS A 4 -14.08 -18.57 8.00
C LYS A 4 -14.00 -18.01 9.42
N SER A 5 -12.84 -17.47 9.80
CA SER A 5 -12.69 -16.79 11.08
C SER A 5 -13.60 -15.57 11.10
N THR A 6 -14.67 -15.60 11.89
CA THR A 6 -15.54 -14.44 12.10
C THR A 6 -15.03 -13.63 13.27
N ARG A 7 -13.92 -12.93 13.06
CA ARG A 7 -13.51 -11.87 13.98
C ARG A 7 -14.57 -10.77 13.94
N GLN A 8 -14.91 -10.23 15.10
CA GLN A 8 -15.81 -9.10 15.24
C GLN A 8 -15.03 -7.91 15.76
N TYR A 9 -15.35 -6.72 15.24
CA TYR A 9 -14.67 -5.48 15.54
C TYR A 9 -15.71 -4.43 15.92
N ASP A 10 -15.65 -3.93 17.15
CA ASP A 10 -16.56 -2.93 17.68
C ASP A 10 -16.41 -1.56 17.00
N PHE A 11 -15.23 -1.23 16.49
CA PHE A 11 -14.92 -0.02 15.73
C PHE A 11 -15.32 -0.09 14.25
N ALA A 12 -15.68 -1.26 13.73
CA ALA A 12 -15.95 -1.47 12.30
C ALA A 12 -17.45 -1.62 12.01
N THR A 13 -17.91 -1.04 10.89
CA THR A 13 -19.26 -1.30 10.38
C THR A 13 -19.38 -2.72 9.82
N ARG A 14 -18.32 -3.18 9.16
CA ARG A 14 -18.20 -4.53 8.58
C ARG A 14 -16.75 -4.87 8.27
N VAL A 15 -16.48 -6.16 8.13
CA VAL A 15 -15.27 -6.68 7.51
C VAL A 15 -15.43 -6.57 5.99
N VAL A 16 -14.50 -5.89 5.32
CA VAL A 16 -14.46 -5.73 3.86
C VAL A 16 -13.74 -6.92 3.22
N LEU A 17 -12.61 -7.34 3.80
CA LEU A 17 -11.88 -8.56 3.42
C LEU A 17 -11.29 -9.21 4.67
N THR A 18 -11.45 -10.52 4.78
CA THR A 18 -10.77 -11.29 5.83
C THR A 18 -9.29 -11.49 5.48
N GLU A 19 -8.46 -11.72 6.50
CA GLU A 19 -7.05 -12.08 6.35
C GLU A 19 -6.86 -13.23 5.34
N GLU A 20 -7.73 -14.26 5.39
CA GLU A 20 -7.68 -15.40 4.48
C GLU A 20 -7.99 -15.01 3.03
N GLU A 21 -8.98 -14.13 2.81
CA GLU A 21 -9.31 -13.61 1.49
C GLU A 21 -8.17 -12.75 0.92
N VAL A 22 -7.58 -11.86 1.74
CA VAL A 22 -6.41 -11.06 1.32
C VAL A 22 -5.26 -11.99 0.95
N ARG A 23 -4.91 -12.94 1.82
CA ARG A 23 -3.83 -13.92 1.58
C ARG A 23 -4.02 -14.70 0.29
N THR A 24 -5.24 -15.18 0.06
CA THR A 24 -5.58 -15.98 -1.13
C THR A 24 -5.42 -15.15 -2.40
N ARG A 25 -5.92 -13.90 -2.38
CA ARG A 25 -5.82 -12.99 -3.53
C ARG A 25 -4.37 -12.55 -3.77
N THR A 26 -3.62 -12.23 -2.72
CA THR A 26 -2.19 -11.90 -2.82
C THR A 26 -1.40 -13.04 -3.42
N ARG A 27 -1.67 -14.30 -3.02
CA ARG A 27 -1.03 -15.47 -3.61
C ARG A 27 -1.36 -15.62 -5.10
N ASN A 28 -2.60 -15.38 -5.51
CA ASN A 28 -2.99 -15.42 -6.93
C ASN A 28 -2.29 -14.32 -7.74
N VAL A 29 -2.17 -13.11 -7.19
CA VAL A 29 -1.42 -12.01 -7.81
C VAL A 29 0.07 -12.36 -7.90
N ALA A 30 0.67 -12.93 -6.85
CA ALA A 30 2.06 -13.36 -6.87
C ALA A 30 2.33 -14.41 -7.96
N LYS A 31 1.39 -15.35 -8.17
CA LYS A 31 1.46 -16.31 -9.28
C LYS A 31 1.45 -15.61 -10.64
N ARG A 32 0.56 -14.64 -10.84
CA ARG A 32 0.49 -13.86 -12.09
C ARG A 32 1.77 -13.05 -12.33
N ILE A 33 2.31 -12.41 -11.29
CA ILE A 33 3.61 -11.73 -11.36
C ILE A 33 4.70 -12.71 -11.79
N ALA A 34 4.74 -13.90 -11.20
CA ALA A 34 5.74 -14.90 -11.56
C ALA A 34 5.64 -15.37 -13.02
N GLU A 35 4.42 -15.45 -13.57
CA GLU A 35 4.18 -15.75 -14.97
C GLU A 35 4.65 -14.63 -15.89
N ASP A 36 4.36 -13.37 -15.55
CA ASP A 36 4.71 -12.20 -16.35
C ASP A 36 6.22 -11.91 -16.39
N TYR A 37 6.92 -12.19 -15.29
CA TYR A 37 8.38 -12.04 -15.19
C TYR A 37 9.13 -13.30 -15.64
N ARG A 38 8.43 -14.31 -16.15
CA ARG A 38 9.07 -15.49 -16.73
C ARG A 38 9.93 -15.05 -17.93
N GLY A 39 11.20 -15.45 -17.94
CA GLY A 39 12.14 -15.08 -19.00
C GLY A 39 12.86 -13.75 -18.79
N TYR A 40 12.59 -13.01 -17.71
CA TYR A 40 13.31 -11.77 -17.38
C TYR A 40 14.71 -12.02 -16.77
N GLY A 41 15.14 -13.28 -16.67
CA GLY A 41 16.46 -13.64 -16.17
C GLY A 41 16.69 -13.31 -14.70
N LEU A 42 15.63 -13.30 -13.88
CA LEU A 42 15.72 -12.95 -12.46
C LEU A 42 16.57 -13.97 -11.68
N LYS A 43 17.50 -13.47 -10.85
CA LYS A 43 18.43 -14.29 -10.04
C LYS A 43 18.66 -13.67 -8.66
N ARG A 44 18.75 -14.49 -7.60
CA ARG A 44 18.83 -14.05 -6.19
C ARG A 44 19.91 -13.00 -5.89
N LEU A 45 21.11 -13.18 -6.43
CA LEU A 45 22.26 -12.33 -6.10
C LEU A 45 22.62 -11.31 -7.19
N GLU A 46 22.25 -11.59 -8.45
CA GLU A 46 22.66 -10.79 -9.60
C GLU A 46 21.57 -9.81 -10.04
N ASN A 47 20.33 -10.30 -10.23
CA ASN A 47 19.23 -9.53 -10.81
C ASN A 47 17.89 -9.91 -10.14
N PRO A 48 17.70 -9.64 -8.84
CA PRO A 48 16.42 -9.89 -8.20
C PRO A 48 15.38 -8.85 -8.65
N LEU A 49 14.10 -9.19 -8.54
CA LEU A 49 13.02 -8.21 -8.63
C LEU A 49 13.09 -7.26 -7.44
N ILE A 50 13.19 -5.95 -7.68
CA ILE A 50 13.23 -4.94 -6.62
C ILE A 50 11.79 -4.57 -6.26
N LEU A 51 11.37 -4.94 -5.05
CA LEU A 51 10.09 -4.57 -4.47
C LEU A 51 10.28 -3.25 -3.72
N VAL A 52 9.78 -2.15 -4.27
CA VAL A 52 9.85 -0.84 -3.61
C VAL A 52 8.57 -0.63 -2.82
N CYS A 53 8.66 -0.82 -1.51
CA CYS A 53 7.52 -0.78 -0.60
C CYS A 53 7.32 0.63 -0.07
N VAL A 54 6.14 1.18 -0.31
CA VAL A 54 5.80 2.54 0.12
C VAL A 54 5.35 2.51 1.58
N LEU A 55 6.17 3.10 2.44
CA LEU A 55 5.91 3.17 3.87
C LEU A 55 4.77 4.16 4.17
N LYS A 56 3.96 3.90 5.19
CA LYS A 56 4.05 2.77 6.14
C LYS A 56 3.09 1.62 5.81
N GLY A 57 1.94 1.91 5.21
CA GLY A 57 0.83 0.98 5.21
C GLY A 57 1.05 -0.26 4.33
N SER A 58 1.91 -0.18 3.31
CA SER A 58 2.21 -1.34 2.46
C SER A 58 3.03 -2.45 3.15
N VAL A 59 3.64 -2.21 4.32
CA VAL A 59 4.62 -3.15 4.93
C VAL A 59 4.04 -4.55 5.13
N VAL A 60 2.82 -4.66 5.68
CA VAL A 60 2.17 -5.95 5.95
C VAL A 60 1.96 -6.72 4.65
N PHE A 61 1.40 -6.02 3.65
CA PHE A 61 1.18 -6.56 2.32
C PHE A 61 2.49 -6.97 1.62
N ALA A 62 3.50 -6.11 1.65
CA ALA A 62 4.77 -6.32 0.96
C ALA A 62 5.54 -7.55 1.47
N VAL A 63 5.58 -7.75 2.79
CA VAL A 63 6.24 -8.93 3.39
C VAL A 63 5.53 -10.21 2.97
N GLU A 64 4.20 -10.18 2.92
CA GLU A 64 3.42 -11.34 2.50
C GLU A 64 3.57 -11.62 1.00
N LEU A 65 3.46 -10.60 0.16
CA LEU A 65 3.70 -10.70 -1.28
C LEU A 65 5.09 -11.26 -1.56
N CYS A 66 6.14 -10.75 -0.89
CA CYS A 66 7.50 -11.24 -1.03
C CYS A 66 7.64 -12.74 -0.74
N ARG A 67 6.94 -13.25 0.29
CA ARG A 67 6.93 -14.68 0.62
C ARG A 67 6.24 -15.49 -0.48
N PHE A 68 5.07 -15.06 -0.94
CA PHE A 68 4.37 -15.75 -2.02
C PHE A 68 5.11 -15.70 -3.35
N LEU A 69 5.78 -14.60 -3.68
CA LEU A 69 6.69 -14.54 -4.82
C LEU A 69 7.81 -15.58 -4.71
N GLY A 70 8.36 -15.78 -3.50
CA GLY A 70 9.29 -16.84 -3.19
C GLY A 70 8.72 -18.25 -3.44
N ASP A 71 7.47 -18.51 -3.06
CA ASP A 71 6.77 -19.78 -3.34
C ASP A 71 6.67 -20.08 -4.84
N PHE A 72 6.60 -19.04 -5.68
CA PHE A 72 6.59 -19.14 -7.14
C PHE A 72 7.98 -18.97 -7.80
N GLY A 73 9.05 -19.00 -7.01
CA GLY A 73 10.42 -19.00 -7.51
C GLY A 73 10.94 -17.62 -7.95
N ILE A 74 10.28 -16.53 -7.58
CA ILE A 74 10.73 -15.17 -7.92
C ILE A 74 11.70 -14.64 -6.86
N PRO A 75 13.00 -14.50 -7.19
CA PRO A 75 13.96 -13.88 -6.28
C PRO A 75 13.67 -12.38 -6.18
N SER A 76 13.46 -11.90 -4.97
CA SER A 76 13.08 -10.51 -4.73
C SER A 76 13.98 -9.85 -3.68
N ARG A 77 14.19 -8.54 -3.80
CA ARG A 77 14.84 -7.68 -2.80
C ARG A 77 13.82 -6.64 -2.34
N LEU A 78 13.67 -6.48 -1.03
CA LEU A 78 12.85 -5.43 -0.45
C LEU A 78 13.66 -4.14 -0.36
N GLU A 79 13.08 -3.07 -0.86
CA GLU A 79 13.52 -1.69 -0.65
C GLU A 79 12.33 -0.88 -0.14
N PHE A 80 12.60 0.23 0.55
CA PHE A 80 11.57 1.03 1.20
C PHE A 80 11.70 2.49 0.81
N ILE A 81 10.56 3.13 0.62
CA ILE A 81 10.46 4.57 0.41
C ILE A 81 9.41 5.14 1.37
N CYS A 82 9.73 6.23 2.05
CA CYS A 82 8.77 6.98 2.86
C CYS A 82 8.47 8.28 2.14
N ALA A 83 7.21 8.45 1.76
CA ALA A 83 6.69 9.61 1.09
C ALA A 83 5.63 10.27 1.98
N SER A 84 5.65 11.59 2.10
CA SER A 84 4.52 12.33 2.65
C SER A 84 3.90 13.22 1.60
N SER A 85 2.57 13.17 1.51
CA SER A 85 1.82 14.16 0.75
C SER A 85 1.79 15.47 1.53
N TYR A 86 2.04 16.60 0.86
CA TYR A 86 1.71 17.90 1.44
C TYR A 86 0.18 18.03 1.53
N GLY A 87 -0.35 18.52 2.65
CA GLY A 87 -1.78 18.72 2.87
C GLY A 87 -2.21 18.37 4.29
N GLN A 88 -3.07 19.19 4.89
CA GLN A 88 -3.72 18.87 6.16
C GLN A 88 -4.99 18.04 5.88
N GLY A 89 -5.16 16.90 6.57
CA GLY A 89 -6.40 16.11 6.52
C GLY A 89 -6.42 15.01 5.46
N THR A 90 -7.61 14.68 4.95
CA THR A 90 -7.88 13.54 4.05
C THR A 90 -7.70 13.84 2.56
N VAL A 91 -7.15 15.02 2.21
CA VAL A 91 -6.99 15.47 0.82
C VAL A 91 -5.51 15.67 0.51
N THR A 92 -5.00 14.96 -0.50
CA THR A 92 -3.62 15.10 -0.96
C THR A 92 -3.49 16.31 -1.89
N SER A 93 -2.45 17.13 -1.70
CA SER A 93 -2.10 18.23 -2.64
C SER A 93 -1.50 17.73 -3.96
N GLY A 94 -1.09 16.45 -4.01
CA GLY A 94 -0.36 15.87 -5.14
C GLY A 94 1.15 16.12 -5.10
N GLU A 95 1.65 16.99 -4.21
CA GLU A 95 3.09 17.10 -3.96
C GLU A 95 3.54 16.02 -2.97
N VAL A 96 4.50 15.21 -3.41
CA VAL A 96 5.09 14.11 -2.63
C VAL A 96 6.51 14.47 -2.24
N GLU A 97 6.77 14.62 -0.95
CA GLU A 97 8.12 14.75 -0.40
C GLU A 97 8.65 13.35 -0.02
N VAL A 98 9.80 12.98 -0.57
CA VAL A 98 10.48 11.72 -0.22
C VAL A 98 11.38 11.96 1.01
N LYS A 99 10.99 11.40 2.15
CA LYS A 99 11.69 11.54 3.43
C LYS A 99 12.74 10.48 3.66
N PHE A 100 12.53 9.28 3.11
CA PHE A 100 13.45 8.17 3.19
C PHE A 100 13.37 7.37 1.89
N ASP A 101 14.50 6.90 1.40
CA ASP A 101 14.58 6.15 0.14
C ASP A 101 15.83 5.26 0.14
N SER A 102 15.61 3.95 0.27
CA SER A 102 16.65 2.94 0.11
C SER A 102 16.80 2.43 -1.32
N ALA A 103 15.82 2.70 -2.20
CA ALA A 103 15.75 2.23 -3.58
C ALA A 103 16.43 3.18 -4.58
N ARG A 104 17.55 3.80 -4.21
CA ARG A 104 18.21 4.82 -5.04
C ARG A 104 18.87 4.24 -6.30
N ASP A 105 19.45 3.05 -6.17
CA ASP A 105 20.11 2.33 -7.25
C ASP A 105 19.17 1.28 -7.86
N VAL A 106 18.35 1.70 -8.83
CA VAL A 106 17.41 0.83 -9.56
C VAL A 106 17.64 0.87 -11.08
N GLU A 107 18.66 1.58 -11.53
CA GLU A 107 18.99 1.69 -12.95
C GLU A 107 19.25 0.30 -13.55
N GLY A 108 18.60 0.00 -14.68
CA GLY A 108 18.71 -1.29 -15.35
C GLY A 108 18.13 -2.48 -14.57
N LYS A 109 17.45 -2.27 -13.43
CA LYS A 109 16.82 -3.33 -12.62
C LYS A 109 15.33 -3.45 -12.91
N HIS A 110 14.76 -4.61 -12.63
CA HIS A 110 13.31 -4.79 -12.66
C HIS A 110 12.71 -4.32 -11.34
N VAL A 111 11.78 -3.36 -11.40
CA VAL A 111 11.17 -2.72 -10.25
C VAL A 111 9.66 -2.99 -10.22
N LEU A 112 9.16 -3.31 -9.03
CA LEU A 112 7.74 -3.41 -8.71
C LEU A 112 7.44 -2.50 -7.52
N LEU A 113 6.72 -1.40 -7.75
CA LEU A 113 6.23 -0.54 -6.66
C LEU A 113 5.08 -1.24 -5.93
N VAL A 114 5.14 -1.28 -4.60
CA VAL A 114 4.18 -1.97 -3.74
C VAL A 114 3.47 -0.95 -2.86
N GLU A 115 2.17 -0.74 -3.12
CA GLU A 115 1.29 0.18 -2.39
C GLU A 115 0.21 -0.60 -1.63
N ASP A 116 -0.26 -0.06 -0.50
CA ASP A 116 -1.42 -0.58 0.21
C ASP A 116 -2.74 -0.21 -0.47
N ILE A 117 -2.94 1.06 -0.85
CA ILE A 117 -4.20 1.52 -1.41
C ILE A 117 -4.02 2.61 -2.47
N VAL A 118 -4.74 2.48 -3.58
CA VAL A 118 -4.85 3.52 -4.60
C VAL A 118 -6.27 4.03 -4.69
N ASP A 119 -6.42 5.31 -4.35
CA ASP A 119 -7.66 6.07 -4.44
C ASP A 119 -7.55 7.10 -5.57
N THR A 120 -7.04 8.29 -5.27
CA THR A 120 -6.84 9.37 -6.25
C THR A 120 -5.76 9.09 -7.30
N ALA A 121 -4.88 8.12 -7.02
CA ALA A 121 -3.69 7.74 -7.77
C ALA A 121 -2.59 8.81 -7.92
N LEU A 122 -2.73 9.98 -7.27
CA LEU A 122 -1.74 11.06 -7.33
C LEU A 122 -0.37 10.63 -6.79
N THR A 123 -0.33 10.04 -5.60
CA THR A 123 0.90 9.57 -4.96
C THR A 123 1.60 8.50 -5.78
N LEU A 124 0.87 7.45 -6.17
CA LEU A 124 1.44 6.33 -6.92
C LEU A 124 1.95 6.80 -8.29
N LYS A 125 1.21 7.67 -8.99
CA LYS A 125 1.67 8.26 -10.24
C LYS A 125 2.98 9.04 -10.06
N LYS A 126 3.07 9.88 -9.02
CA LYS A 126 4.28 10.67 -8.75
C LYS A 126 5.48 9.77 -8.43
N LEU A 127 5.29 8.75 -7.60
CA LEU A 127 6.33 7.77 -7.29
C LEU A 127 6.74 7.01 -8.55
N HIS A 128 5.78 6.55 -9.36
CA HIS A 128 6.05 5.91 -10.63
C HIS A 128 6.91 6.80 -11.55
N ASP A 129 6.57 8.08 -11.69
CA ASP A 129 7.34 9.02 -12.51
C ASP A 129 8.77 9.22 -11.96
N ILE A 130 8.94 9.34 -10.63
CA ILE A 130 10.27 9.40 -9.98
C ILE A 130 11.10 8.15 -10.29
N PHE A 131 10.52 6.96 -10.18
CA PHE A 131 11.24 5.71 -10.44
C PHE A 131 11.51 5.50 -11.93
N LYS A 132 10.63 5.99 -12.82
CA LYS A 132 10.84 5.95 -14.27
C LYS A 132 12.06 6.78 -14.69
N GLU A 133 12.25 7.95 -14.09
CA GLU A 133 13.43 8.80 -14.32
C GLU A 133 14.75 8.14 -13.91
N ARG A 134 14.71 7.16 -13.00
CA ARG A 134 15.88 6.34 -12.60
C ARG A 134 16.24 5.24 -13.60
N ARG A 135 15.52 5.15 -14.72
CA ARG A 135 15.79 4.22 -15.85
C ARG A 135 15.88 2.74 -15.43
N PRO A 136 14.87 2.18 -14.74
CA PRO A 136 14.81 0.75 -14.50
C PRO A 136 14.63 -0.02 -15.82
N ALA A 137 15.05 -1.29 -15.87
CA ALA A 137 14.82 -2.16 -17.02
C ALA A 137 13.32 -2.43 -17.24
N SER A 138 12.55 -2.47 -16.16
CA SER A 138 11.08 -2.43 -16.21
C SER A 138 10.54 -1.80 -14.93
N LEU A 139 9.43 -1.08 -15.02
CA LEU A 139 8.71 -0.55 -13.87
C LEU A 139 7.25 -1.00 -13.97
N ARG A 140 6.74 -1.61 -12.89
CA ARG A 140 5.33 -1.98 -12.73
C ARG A 140 4.88 -1.63 -11.31
N THR A 141 3.58 -1.72 -11.07
CA THR A 141 2.97 -1.42 -9.78
C THR A 141 2.03 -2.55 -9.34
N VAL A 142 2.01 -2.82 -8.04
CA VAL A 142 1.08 -3.74 -7.38
C VAL A 142 0.46 -3.06 -6.18
N VAL A 143 -0.85 -3.19 -6.07
CA VAL A 143 -1.64 -2.55 -5.02
C VAL A 143 -2.49 -3.58 -4.30
N LEU A 144 -2.53 -3.50 -2.98
CA LEU A 144 -3.44 -4.35 -2.20
C LEU A 144 -4.90 -3.95 -2.47
N MET A 145 -5.21 -2.67 -2.43
CA MET A 145 -6.56 -2.16 -2.64
C MET A 145 -6.62 -1.10 -3.73
N ASN A 146 -7.66 -1.19 -4.54
CA ASN A 146 -7.94 -0.26 -5.62
C ASN A 146 -9.36 0.33 -5.49
N LYS A 147 -9.45 1.65 -5.50
CA LYS A 147 -10.70 2.44 -5.49
C LYS A 147 -10.81 3.24 -6.80
N PRO A 148 -11.30 2.63 -7.88
CA PRO A 148 -11.33 3.29 -9.20
C PRO A 148 -12.22 4.54 -9.22
N ASP A 149 -13.29 4.57 -8.41
CA ASP A 149 -14.24 5.69 -8.39
C ASP A 149 -13.63 7.00 -7.83
N GLY A 150 -12.50 6.93 -7.13
CA GLY A 150 -11.83 8.08 -6.52
C GLY A 150 -10.73 8.72 -7.37
N ARG A 151 -10.48 8.21 -8.59
CA ARG A 151 -9.39 8.66 -9.46
C ARG A 151 -9.45 10.16 -9.77
N ARG A 152 -8.29 10.81 -9.65
CA ARG A 152 -8.08 12.21 -10.07
C ARG A 152 -7.09 12.35 -11.23
N VAL A 153 -6.36 11.28 -11.53
CA VAL A 153 -5.42 11.19 -12.65
C VAL A 153 -5.57 9.84 -13.33
N ASP A 154 -5.25 9.80 -14.61
CA ASP A 154 -5.19 8.54 -15.37
C ASP A 154 -3.93 7.76 -14.97
N PHE A 155 -4.14 6.73 -14.15
CA PHE A 155 -3.12 5.80 -13.70
C PHE A 155 -3.80 4.51 -13.26
N GLU A 156 -3.39 3.39 -13.86
CA GLU A 156 -3.93 2.08 -13.55
C GLU A 156 -2.83 1.11 -13.13
N PRO A 157 -2.92 0.51 -11.92
CA PRO A 157 -1.94 -0.46 -11.49
C PRO A 157 -1.99 -1.76 -12.29
N GLU A 158 -0.83 -2.32 -12.63
CA GLU A 158 -0.75 -3.57 -13.40
C GLU A 158 -1.29 -4.77 -12.62
N TYR A 159 -1.11 -4.75 -11.31
CA TYR A 159 -1.51 -5.81 -10.40
C TYR A 159 -2.39 -5.26 -9.26
N ILE A 160 -3.61 -5.78 -9.16
CA ILE A 160 -4.58 -5.39 -8.15
C ILE A 160 -4.99 -6.64 -7.38
N VAL A 161 -4.84 -6.62 -6.06
CA VAL A 161 -5.30 -7.73 -5.19
C VAL A 161 -6.81 -7.65 -4.98
N ALA A 162 -7.36 -6.46 -4.73
CA ALA A 162 -8.79 -6.25 -4.61
C ALA A 162 -9.25 -4.88 -5.09
N ASN A 163 -10.33 -4.84 -5.87
CA ASN A 163 -11.14 -3.64 -6.03
C ASN A 163 -12.08 -3.53 -4.83
N VAL A 164 -12.13 -2.36 -4.21
CA VAL A 164 -12.98 -2.08 -3.04
C VAL A 164 -13.79 -0.81 -3.26
N PRO A 165 -15.00 -0.72 -2.69
CA PRO A 165 -15.80 0.51 -2.70
C PRO A 165 -15.11 1.66 -1.94
N ASN A 166 -15.65 2.87 -2.09
CA ASN A 166 -15.19 4.09 -1.42
C ASN A 166 -15.54 4.16 0.09
N ASP A 167 -15.34 3.07 0.83
CA ASP A 167 -15.39 3.10 2.30
C ASP A 167 -14.06 3.60 2.87
N PHE A 168 -14.10 4.21 4.06
CA PHE A 168 -12.91 4.46 4.85
C PHE A 168 -12.45 3.15 5.50
N VAL A 169 -11.32 2.60 5.05
CA VAL A 169 -10.85 1.26 5.45
C VAL A 169 -9.60 1.32 6.32
N VAL A 170 -9.53 0.44 7.30
CA VAL A 170 -8.39 0.25 8.21
C VAL A 170 -8.04 -1.22 8.34
N GLY A 171 -6.87 -1.52 8.92
CA GLY A 171 -6.39 -2.89 9.09
C GLY A 171 -5.54 -3.38 7.94
N TYR A 172 -4.83 -4.47 8.19
CA TYR A 172 -3.87 -5.07 7.27
C TYR A 172 -2.81 -4.06 6.79
N GLY A 173 -2.29 -3.25 7.71
CA GLY A 173 -1.34 -2.18 7.43
C GLY A 173 -1.98 -0.81 7.17
N LEU A 174 -3.25 -0.74 6.74
CA LEU A 174 -3.99 0.51 6.62
C LEU A 174 -4.32 1.10 7.99
N ASP A 175 -4.40 2.43 8.08
CA ASP A 175 -4.59 3.13 9.34
C ASP A 175 -5.68 4.20 9.33
N TYR A 176 -6.01 4.60 10.56
CA TYR A 176 -6.57 5.91 10.86
C TYR A 176 -5.75 6.53 11.99
N ASP A 177 -5.11 7.67 11.74
CA ASP A 177 -4.26 8.38 12.71
C ASP A 177 -3.21 7.44 13.34
N GLU A 178 -2.48 6.70 12.50
CA GLU A 178 -1.45 5.72 12.88
C GLU A 178 -1.96 4.51 13.69
N SER A 179 -3.27 4.39 13.89
CA SER A 179 -3.91 3.28 14.61
C SER A 179 -4.49 2.23 13.66
N PHE A 180 -4.80 1.05 14.18
CA PHE A 180 -5.46 -0.08 13.51
C PHE A 180 -4.64 -0.85 12.47
N ARG A 181 -3.38 -0.47 12.18
CA ARG A 181 -2.53 -1.18 11.20
C ARG A 181 -2.36 -2.67 11.50
N GLU A 182 -2.40 -3.03 12.78
CA GLU A 182 -2.20 -4.38 13.30
C GLU A 182 -3.42 -5.30 13.16
N VAL A 183 -4.59 -4.76 12.82
CA VAL A 183 -5.82 -5.53 12.64
C VAL A 183 -5.64 -6.48 11.46
N ARG A 184 -5.96 -7.77 11.65
CA ARG A 184 -5.71 -8.82 10.64
C ARG A 184 -6.61 -8.72 9.41
N ASP A 185 -7.84 -8.25 9.59
CA ASP A 185 -8.81 -8.12 8.53
C ASP A 185 -8.85 -6.66 8.04
N VAL A 186 -9.31 -6.45 6.80
CA VAL A 186 -9.60 -5.12 6.27
C VAL A 186 -11.02 -4.77 6.68
N CYS A 187 -11.18 -3.65 7.40
CA CYS A 187 -12.45 -3.27 8.02
C CYS A 187 -12.88 -1.87 7.58
N ALA A 188 -14.18 -1.69 7.33
CA ALA A 188 -14.74 -0.36 7.09
C ALA A 188 -15.00 0.33 8.44
N LEU A 189 -14.29 1.42 8.71
CA LEU A 189 -14.33 2.15 9.98
C LEU A 189 -15.70 2.81 10.21
N LYS A 190 -16.24 2.73 11.43
CA LYS A 190 -17.50 3.42 11.78
C LYS A 190 -17.35 4.94 11.69
N PRO A 191 -18.35 5.66 11.13
CA PRO A 191 -18.35 7.12 11.11
C PRO A 191 -18.13 7.78 12.47
N CYS A 192 -18.81 7.28 13.50
CA CYS A 192 -18.67 7.82 14.85
C CYS A 192 -17.22 7.81 15.36
N VAL A 193 -16.41 6.81 14.96
CA VAL A 193 -15.01 6.70 15.41
C VAL A 193 -14.17 7.84 14.86
N TYR A 194 -14.23 8.12 13.55
CA TYR A 194 -13.44 9.21 12.97
C TYR A 194 -14.06 10.59 13.23
N GLU A 195 -15.37 10.70 13.41
CA GLU A 195 -16.02 11.95 13.82
C GLU A 195 -15.67 12.35 15.27
N GLU A 196 -15.65 11.41 16.21
CA GLU A 196 -15.29 11.65 17.61
C GLU A 196 -13.79 11.92 17.76
N TRP A 197 -12.96 11.05 17.19
CA TRP A 197 -11.51 11.21 17.26
C TRP A 197 -11.02 12.42 16.48
N GLY A 198 -11.68 12.78 15.36
CA GLY A 198 -11.38 13.99 14.62
C GLY A 198 -11.51 15.27 15.47
N LYS A 199 -12.50 15.30 16.40
CA LYS A 199 -12.63 16.41 17.38
C LYS A 199 -11.44 16.44 18.35
N VAL A 200 -10.96 15.28 18.78
CA VAL A 200 -9.79 15.16 19.67
C VAL A 200 -8.51 15.62 18.97
N ILE A 201 -8.28 15.20 17.72
CA ILE A 201 -7.12 15.64 16.91
C ILE A 201 -7.15 17.15 16.74
N ALA A 202 -8.29 17.72 16.35
CA ALA A 202 -8.44 19.17 16.18
C ALA A 202 -8.15 19.94 17.47
N GLN A 203 -8.56 19.41 18.62
CA GLN A 203 -8.25 20.01 19.92
C GLN A 203 -6.76 19.93 20.26
N ARG A 204 -6.09 18.79 19.99
CA ARG A 204 -4.65 18.63 20.21
C ARG A 204 -3.83 19.58 19.33
N GLN A 205 -4.19 19.73 18.07
CA GLN A 205 -3.52 20.67 17.15
C GLN A 205 -3.66 22.13 17.62
N LYS A 206 -4.85 22.53 18.08
CA LYS A 206 -5.08 23.86 18.67
C LYS A 206 -4.24 24.08 19.93
N ASN A 207 -4.05 23.05 20.76
CA ASN A 207 -3.24 23.16 21.97
C ASN A 207 -1.74 23.26 21.65
N ASN A 208 -1.23 22.49 20.68
CA ASN A 208 0.17 22.54 20.26
C ASN A 208 0.55 23.86 19.56
N GLN A 209 -0.39 24.52 18.86
CA GLN A 209 -0.16 25.85 18.30
C GLN A 209 -0.06 26.95 19.37
N LYS A 210 -0.72 26.77 20.53
CA LYS A 210 -0.65 27.71 21.65
C LYS A 210 0.61 27.56 22.51
N SER A 211 1.28 26.41 22.48
CA SER A 211 2.53 26.17 23.23
C SER A 211 3.80 26.67 22.51
N HIS A 212 3.66 27.21 21.30
CA HIS A 212 4.75 27.81 20.52
C HIS A 212 4.59 29.33 20.31
N LEU A 213 3.70 29.95 21.09
CA LEU A 213 3.52 31.40 21.26
C LEU A 213 3.87 31.77 22.70
#